data_AF-X0XCJ7-F1
#
_entry.id   AF-X0XCJ7-F1
#
_cell.length_a   1.000
_cell.length_b   1.000
_cell.length_c   1.000
_cell.angle_alpha   90.00
_cell.angle_beta   90.00
_cell.angle_gamma   90.00
#
_symmetry.space_group_name_H-M   'P 1'
#
loop_
_entity.id
_entity.type
_entity.pdbx_description
1 polymer ?
#
loop_
_entity_poly.entity_id
_entity_poly.type
_entity_poly.pdbx_seq_one_letter_code
_entity_poly.pdbx_strand_id
1 'polypeptide(L)'
;ELDQMEESPSGEESLLPEGAKELLYTAYNRQNVVYHLDDGSWEDSGSDMIPFDESTGWGELDSIYNQYFLQGDNWRRGVFHYGVLLYQSAQVNGNAFGSNRFQISANGMEEKAKSPFLDRDTVYASAYMHETGHTLGFWPIPGHNRLSAYPWQIGWWINRPYKSCMNYGYMYTTVDYSDGSRPIIDLDDWERMDLTYFEDSWN
;
A
#
# COMPACT_ATOMS: atom_id res chain seq x y z
N GLU A 1 -3.10 -5.95 8.90
CA GLU A 1 -2.74 -5.17 10.10
C GLU A 1 -1.89 -3.99 9.65
N LEU A 2 -2.07 -2.84 10.27
CA LEU A 2 -1.36 -1.61 9.93
C LEU A 2 -0.80 -0.99 11.21
N ASP A 3 0.51 -1.06 11.41
CA ASP A 3 1.16 -0.27 12.46
C ASP A 3 1.40 1.16 11.97
N GLN A 4 1.41 2.11 12.90
CA GLN A 4 1.52 3.53 12.59
C GLN A 4 2.55 4.17 13.51
N MET A 5 3.14 5.28 13.10
CA MET A 5 4.09 6.00 13.94
C MET A 5 3.40 6.98 14.89
N GLU A 6 3.94 7.08 16.11
CA GLU A 6 3.60 8.12 17.07
C GLU A 6 3.79 9.52 16.48
N GLU A 7 3.06 10.48 17.04
CA GLU A 7 3.15 11.89 16.66
C GLU A 7 4.58 12.40 16.76
N SER A 8 5.00 13.17 15.75
CA SER A 8 6.32 13.80 15.77
C SER A 8 6.44 14.81 16.92
N PRO A 9 7.67 15.16 17.36
CA PRO A 9 7.86 16.23 18.33
C PRO A 9 7.31 17.60 17.89
N SER A 10 7.06 17.80 16.59
CA SER A 10 6.45 19.00 15.99
C SER A 10 4.93 18.94 15.86
N GLY A 11 4.30 17.81 16.21
CA GLY A 11 2.84 17.63 16.14
C GLY A 11 2.35 17.07 14.80
N GLU A 12 3.22 16.44 14.02
CA GLU A 12 2.84 15.82 12.74
C GLU A 12 2.44 14.36 12.97
N GLU A 13 1.24 14.02 12.54
CA GLU A 13 0.69 12.67 12.68
C GLU A 13 1.03 11.79 11.47
N SER A 14 1.34 10.52 11.74
CA SER A 14 1.53 9.49 10.71
C SER A 14 0.39 8.48 10.75
N LEU A 15 -0.84 8.98 10.58
CA LEU A 15 -2.06 8.19 10.65
C LEU A 15 -2.72 8.04 9.28
N LEU A 16 -3.26 6.84 9.01
CA LEU A 16 -4.05 6.60 7.80
C LEU A 16 -5.37 7.36 7.92
N PRO A 17 -5.71 8.27 6.98
CA PRO A 17 -6.92 9.08 7.09
C PRO A 17 -8.20 8.22 7.07
N GLU A 18 -9.21 8.60 7.85
CA GLU A 18 -10.50 7.90 7.87
C GLU A 18 -11.15 7.80 6.48
N GLY A 19 -11.10 8.87 5.69
CA GLY A 19 -11.61 8.83 4.32
C GLY A 19 -10.85 7.86 3.43
N ALA A 20 -9.55 7.66 3.68
CA ALA A 20 -8.77 6.65 2.95
C ALA A 20 -9.24 5.22 3.29
N LYS A 21 -9.54 4.96 4.58
CA LYS A 21 -10.09 3.67 5.03
C LYS A 21 -11.43 3.36 4.35
N GLU A 22 -12.34 4.34 4.31
CA GLU A 22 -13.64 4.21 3.64
C GLU A 22 -13.50 3.92 2.13
N LEU A 23 -12.53 4.54 1.45
CA LEU A 23 -12.24 4.25 0.05
C LEU A 23 -11.73 2.82 -0.14
N LEU A 24 -10.85 2.34 0.73
CA LEU A 24 -10.38 0.94 0.72
C LEU A 24 -11.56 -0.02 0.92
N TYR A 25 -12.36 0.15 1.98
CA TYR A 25 -13.54 -0.67 2.23
C TYR A 25 -14.49 -0.69 1.02
N THR A 26 -14.71 0.47 0.42
CA THR A 26 -15.57 0.61 -0.75
C THR A 26 -15.05 -0.19 -1.95
N ALA A 27 -13.74 -0.16 -2.23
CA ALA A 27 -13.14 -0.88 -3.34
C ALA A 27 -13.31 -2.40 -3.20
N TYR A 28 -12.94 -2.96 -2.04
CA TYR A 28 -13.08 -4.40 -1.77
C TYR A 28 -14.55 -4.86 -1.71
N ASN A 29 -15.43 -4.06 -1.11
CA ASN A 29 -16.86 -4.38 -1.01
C ASN A 29 -17.53 -4.50 -2.38
N ARG A 30 -17.15 -3.67 -3.37
CA ARG A 30 -17.65 -3.78 -4.75
C ARG A 30 -17.37 -5.13 -5.40
N GLN A 31 -16.32 -5.80 -4.94
CA GLN A 31 -15.87 -7.11 -5.43
C GLN A 31 -16.36 -8.26 -4.55
N ASN A 32 -17.24 -7.98 -3.58
CA ASN A 32 -17.70 -8.94 -2.58
C ASN A 32 -16.56 -9.55 -1.75
N VAL A 33 -15.47 -8.79 -1.55
CA VAL A 33 -14.36 -9.17 -0.67
C VAL A 33 -14.57 -8.48 0.67
N VAL A 34 -14.58 -9.27 1.75
CA VAL A 34 -14.60 -8.74 3.12
C VAL A 34 -13.19 -8.27 3.47
N TYR A 35 -12.99 -6.95 3.49
CA TYR A 35 -11.74 -6.33 3.87
C TYR A 35 -11.78 -5.89 5.34
N HIS A 36 -10.75 -6.28 6.09
CA HIS A 36 -10.60 -5.98 7.50
C HIS A 36 -9.27 -5.28 7.71
N LEU A 37 -9.32 -4.00 8.08
CA LEU A 37 -8.15 -3.22 8.42
C LEU A 37 -8.07 -3.11 9.95
N ASP A 38 -7.10 -3.82 10.51
CA ASP A 38 -6.70 -3.65 11.90
C ASP A 38 -5.64 -2.56 11.99
N ASP A 39 -5.99 -1.40 12.54
CA ASP A 39 -5.18 -0.18 12.61
C ASP A 39 -5.06 0.39 14.04
N GLY A 40 -5.40 -0.42 15.05
CA GLY A 40 -5.37 -0.01 16.45
C GLY A 40 -6.71 0.50 16.98
N SER A 41 -7.73 0.66 16.13
CA SER A 41 -9.01 1.27 16.54
C SER A 41 -9.97 0.33 17.28
N TRP A 42 -9.72 -0.99 17.30
CA TRP A 42 -10.61 -1.99 17.89
C TRP A 42 -10.06 -2.62 19.17
N GLU A 43 -10.98 -3.07 20.04
CA GLU A 43 -10.64 -3.91 21.19
C GLU A 43 -10.01 -5.22 20.68
N ASP A 44 -8.92 -5.66 21.31
CA ASP A 44 -8.09 -6.80 20.88
C ASP A 44 -7.36 -6.63 19.53
N SER A 45 -7.14 -5.40 19.08
CA SER A 45 -6.23 -5.07 17.96
C SER A 45 -4.83 -5.65 18.17
N GLY A 46 -4.25 -6.18 17.09
CA GLY A 46 -2.83 -6.56 17.03
C GLY A 46 -1.91 -5.42 16.58
N SER A 47 -2.48 -4.35 16.02
CA SER A 47 -1.74 -3.17 15.58
C SER A 47 -1.23 -2.33 16.75
N ASP A 48 -0.02 -1.80 16.59
CA ASP A 48 0.68 -0.97 17.57
C ASP A 48 1.07 0.41 17.01
N MET A 49 1.35 1.32 17.94
CA MET A 49 2.01 2.59 17.65
C MET A 49 3.52 2.43 17.83
N ILE A 50 4.29 2.71 16.77
CA ILE A 50 5.74 2.64 16.74
C ILE A 50 6.30 4.02 17.14
N PRO A 51 7.36 4.10 17.96
CA PRO A 51 8.01 5.36 18.27
C PRO A 51 8.37 6.15 17.02
N PHE A 52 8.14 7.46 17.08
CA PHE A 52 8.44 8.35 15.97
C PHE A 52 9.91 8.23 15.53
N ASP A 53 10.11 8.13 14.23
CA ASP A 53 11.40 8.24 13.58
C ASP A 53 11.28 9.11 12.33
N GLU A 54 12.17 10.09 12.21
CA GLU A 54 12.14 11.08 11.13
C GLU A 54 12.50 10.46 9.77
N SER A 55 13.28 9.37 9.77
CA SER A 55 13.70 8.73 8.52
C SER A 55 14.08 7.27 8.73
N THR A 56 13.15 6.37 8.44
CA THR A 56 13.34 4.93 8.66
C THR A 56 14.11 4.26 7.52
N GLY A 57 15.19 3.57 7.87
CA GLY A 57 16.01 2.80 6.94
C GLY A 57 15.46 1.39 6.64
N TRP A 58 16.02 0.74 5.61
CA TRP A 58 15.59 -0.63 5.21
C TRP A 58 15.81 -1.66 6.32
N GLY A 59 16.95 -1.61 7.02
CA GLY A 59 17.24 -2.55 8.12
C GLY A 59 16.35 -2.33 9.35
N GLU A 60 15.78 -1.14 9.49
CA GLU A 60 14.87 -0.80 10.58
C GLU A 60 13.47 -1.36 10.32
N LEU A 61 13.01 -1.39 9.06
CA LEU A 61 11.74 -2.04 8.67
C LEU A 61 11.69 -3.51 9.10
N ASP A 62 12.80 -4.25 8.98
CA ASP A 62 12.87 -5.63 9.47
C ASP A 62 12.80 -5.70 10.99
N SER A 63 13.40 -4.73 11.69
CA SER A 63 13.36 -4.66 13.16
C SER A 63 11.95 -4.35 13.65
N ILE A 64 11.28 -3.38 13.02
CA ILE A 64 9.87 -3.04 13.25
C ILE A 64 8.98 -4.26 13.05
N TYR A 65 9.10 -4.92 11.90
CA TYR A 65 8.32 -6.12 11.60
C TYR A 65 8.50 -7.24 12.64
N ASN A 66 9.73 -7.49 13.10
CA ASN A 66 9.97 -8.52 14.10
C ASN A 66 9.46 -8.11 15.49
N GLN A 67 9.59 -6.84 15.85
CA GLN A 67 9.29 -6.33 17.18
C GLN A 67 7.80 -6.07 17.41
N TYR A 68 7.09 -5.51 16.44
CA TYR A 68 5.70 -5.08 16.59
C TYR A 68 4.74 -6.11 15.99
N PHE A 69 5.00 -6.56 14.75
CA PHE A 69 4.11 -7.51 14.09
C PHE A 69 4.33 -8.96 14.49
N LEU A 70 5.55 -9.51 14.35
CA LEU A 70 5.76 -10.93 14.57
C LEU A 70 5.75 -11.28 16.06
N GLN A 71 6.53 -10.58 16.89
CA GLN A 71 6.65 -10.88 18.33
C GLN A 71 6.98 -12.35 18.68
N GLY A 72 7.57 -13.10 17.72
CA GLY A 72 7.82 -14.55 17.84
C GLY A 72 6.68 -15.45 17.32
N ASP A 73 5.53 -14.88 16.94
CA ASP A 73 4.35 -15.55 16.41
C ASP A 73 4.37 -15.66 14.88
N ASN A 74 4.79 -16.82 14.40
CA ASN A 74 4.84 -17.07 12.96
C ASN A 74 3.46 -17.24 12.29
N TRP A 75 2.38 -17.49 13.06
CA TRP A 75 1.05 -17.71 12.50
C TRP A 75 0.47 -16.44 11.86
N ARG A 76 0.82 -15.25 12.39
CA ARG A 76 0.35 -13.95 11.90
C ARG A 76 0.68 -13.73 10.43
N ARG A 77 1.81 -14.28 9.98
CA ARG A 77 2.29 -14.20 8.58
C ARG A 77 1.33 -14.78 7.55
N GLY A 78 0.55 -15.80 7.93
CA GLY A 78 -0.40 -16.46 7.04
C GLY A 78 -1.83 -15.96 7.17
N VAL A 79 -2.05 -14.91 7.98
CA VAL A 79 -3.38 -14.35 8.22
C VAL A 79 -3.43 -12.87 7.83
N PHE A 80 -2.38 -12.11 8.13
CA PHE A 80 -2.36 -10.67 7.91
C PHE A 80 -1.38 -10.30 6.79
N HIS A 81 -1.84 -9.42 5.90
CA HIS A 81 -0.97 -8.54 5.14
C HIS A 81 -0.51 -7.42 6.09
N TYR A 82 0.79 -7.32 6.33
CA TYR A 82 1.35 -6.34 7.27
C TYR A 82 1.71 -5.03 6.58
N GLY A 83 1.08 -3.94 6.99
CA GLY A 83 1.44 -2.59 6.58
C GLY A 83 2.10 -1.84 7.74
N VAL A 84 3.00 -0.92 7.41
CA VAL A 84 3.45 0.11 8.35
C VAL A 84 3.37 1.49 7.70
N LEU A 85 2.73 2.44 8.38
CA LEU A 85 2.70 3.84 8.00
C LEU A 85 3.78 4.59 8.79
N LEU A 86 4.89 4.84 8.10
CA LEU A 86 6.02 5.61 8.64
C LEU A 86 5.78 7.10 8.46
N TYR A 87 6.49 7.93 9.22
CA TYR A 87 6.59 9.35 8.86
C TYR A 87 7.28 9.51 7.50
N GLN A 88 8.49 8.97 7.33
CA GLN A 88 9.23 8.98 6.07
C GLN A 88 10.21 7.82 5.96
N SER A 89 10.21 7.13 4.82
CA SER A 89 11.24 6.16 4.45
C SER A 89 12.44 6.84 3.79
N ALA A 90 13.64 6.35 4.10
CA ALA A 90 14.90 6.84 3.55
C ALA A 90 15.08 6.55 2.05
N GLN A 91 14.25 5.71 1.42
CA GLN A 91 14.37 5.37 -0.01
C GLN A 91 13.22 5.88 -0.87
N VAL A 92 12.00 5.40 -0.61
CA VAL A 92 10.83 5.63 -1.45
C VAL A 92 9.57 5.75 -0.58
N ASN A 93 8.57 6.48 -1.05
CA ASN A 93 7.36 6.77 -0.26
C ASN A 93 6.43 5.55 -0.09
N GLY A 94 6.68 4.46 -0.80
CA GLY A 94 5.97 3.19 -0.66
C GLY A 94 6.80 2.07 -1.26
N ASN A 95 6.88 0.93 -0.56
CA ASN A 95 7.43 -0.30 -1.09
C ASN A 95 7.03 -1.53 -0.26
N ALA A 96 6.93 -2.68 -0.91
CA ALA A 96 7.09 -3.97 -0.25
C ALA A 96 8.54 -4.15 0.23
N PHE A 97 8.73 -4.67 1.45
CA PHE A 97 10.07 -4.94 2.03
C PHE A 97 10.23 -6.39 2.49
N GLY A 98 9.41 -7.28 1.96
CA GLY A 98 9.51 -8.74 2.07
C GLY A 98 8.18 -9.39 1.73
N SER A 99 8.08 -10.71 1.88
CA SER A 99 6.83 -11.42 1.66
C SER A 99 5.77 -10.91 2.63
N ASN A 100 4.62 -10.51 2.09
CA ASN A 100 3.43 -10.11 2.84
C ASN A 100 3.58 -8.88 3.75
N ARG A 101 4.49 -7.98 3.40
CA ARG A 101 4.73 -6.77 4.19
C ARG A 101 5.16 -5.59 3.35
N PHE A 102 4.64 -4.42 3.69
CA PHE A 102 4.90 -3.18 2.96
C PHE A 102 4.88 -1.95 3.87
N GLN A 103 5.50 -0.87 3.40
CA GLN A 103 5.48 0.42 4.06
C GLN A 103 4.92 1.49 3.13
N ILE A 104 4.31 2.51 3.73
CA ILE A 104 4.05 3.81 3.08
C ILE A 104 4.52 4.95 4.00
N SER A 105 4.89 6.07 3.39
CA SER A 105 5.40 7.26 4.10
C SER A 105 4.35 8.37 4.15
N ALA A 106 3.93 8.77 5.34
CA ALA A 106 2.94 9.82 5.58
C ALA A 106 3.38 11.16 4.99
N ASN A 107 4.59 11.63 5.30
CA ASN A 107 5.13 12.88 4.75
C ASN A 107 5.15 12.85 3.21
N GLY A 108 5.58 11.73 2.63
CA GLY A 108 5.53 11.49 1.20
C GLY A 108 4.12 11.61 0.59
N MET A 109 3.09 11.14 1.29
CA MET A 109 1.69 11.27 0.87
C MET A 109 1.17 12.70 1.05
N GLU A 110 1.50 13.37 2.15
CA GLU A 110 1.14 14.78 2.37
C GLU A 110 1.73 15.68 1.27
N GLU A 111 3.02 15.52 0.93
CA GLU A 111 3.64 16.28 -0.17
C GLU A 111 2.94 16.04 -1.51
N LYS A 112 2.45 14.82 -1.77
CA LYS A 112 1.65 14.53 -2.97
C LYS A 112 0.28 15.20 -2.91
N ALA A 113 -0.38 15.17 -1.76
CA ALA A 113 -1.70 15.76 -1.53
C ALA A 113 -1.71 17.29 -1.63
N LYS A 114 -0.56 17.97 -1.56
CA LYS A 114 -0.46 19.42 -1.84
C LYS A 114 -0.82 19.78 -3.29
N SER A 115 -0.79 18.82 -4.22
CA SER A 115 -1.25 19.04 -5.59
C SER A 115 -2.76 19.30 -5.62
N PRO A 116 -3.25 20.40 -6.22
CA PRO A 116 -4.69 20.70 -6.28
C PRO A 116 -5.49 19.73 -7.15
N PHE A 117 -4.82 18.82 -7.87
CA PHE A 117 -5.44 17.79 -8.70
C PHE A 117 -5.59 16.45 -7.99
N LEU A 118 -5.04 16.32 -6.78
CA LEU A 118 -5.06 15.10 -6.00
C LEU A 118 -5.87 15.33 -4.73
N ASP A 119 -6.72 14.36 -4.41
CA ASP A 119 -7.45 14.31 -3.15
C ASP A 119 -6.60 13.56 -2.12
N ARG A 120 -6.49 14.09 -0.90
CA ARG A 120 -5.61 13.54 0.14
C ARG A 120 -5.98 12.10 0.50
N ASP A 121 -7.26 11.82 0.72
CA ASP A 121 -7.73 10.50 1.10
C ASP A 121 -7.50 9.49 -0.04
N THR A 122 -7.72 9.92 -1.29
CA THR A 122 -7.41 9.13 -2.49
C THR A 122 -5.91 8.81 -2.60
N VAL A 123 -5.03 9.77 -2.31
CA VAL A 123 -3.57 9.58 -2.33
C VAL A 123 -3.17 8.49 -1.34
N TYR A 124 -3.62 8.59 -0.09
CA TYR A 124 -3.31 7.62 0.95
C TYR A 124 -3.89 6.24 0.63
N ALA A 125 -5.19 6.16 0.29
CA ALA A 125 -5.85 4.89 0.00
C ALA A 125 -5.23 4.18 -1.21
N SER A 126 -4.96 4.93 -2.28
CA SER A 126 -4.40 4.37 -3.50
C SER A 126 -2.96 3.91 -3.31
N ALA A 127 -2.14 4.64 -2.55
CA ALA A 127 -0.79 4.21 -2.20
C ALA A 127 -0.80 2.96 -1.30
N TYR A 128 -1.63 2.95 -0.26
CA TYR A 128 -1.82 1.78 0.60
C TYR A 128 -2.23 0.55 -0.21
N MET A 129 -3.24 0.70 -1.08
CA MET A 129 -3.75 -0.39 -1.92
C MET A 129 -2.71 -0.85 -2.95
N HIS A 130 -1.91 0.06 -3.52
CA HIS A 130 -0.82 -0.26 -4.43
C HIS A 130 0.22 -1.16 -3.75
N GLU A 131 0.67 -0.76 -2.56
CA GLU A 131 1.69 -1.52 -1.83
C GLU A 131 1.14 -2.86 -1.30
N THR A 132 -0.13 -2.88 -0.87
CA THR A 132 -0.83 -4.14 -0.58
C THR A 132 -0.87 -5.04 -1.82
N GLY A 133 -1.07 -4.49 -3.01
CA GLY A 133 -1.14 -5.26 -4.26
C GLY A 133 0.16 -6.02 -4.58
N HIS A 134 1.31 -5.48 -4.20
CA HIS A 134 2.60 -6.19 -4.32
C HIS A 134 2.68 -7.44 -3.45
N THR A 135 1.82 -7.56 -2.44
CA THR A 135 1.72 -8.75 -1.57
C THR A 135 0.74 -9.80 -2.08
N LEU A 136 0.02 -9.53 -3.19
CA LEU A 136 -1.06 -10.37 -3.72
C LEU A 136 -0.66 -11.15 -4.99
N GLY A 137 0.63 -11.31 -5.25
CA GLY A 137 1.13 -12.14 -6.36
C GLY A 137 0.90 -11.55 -7.75
N PHE A 138 0.66 -10.24 -7.86
CA PHE A 138 0.41 -9.63 -9.15
C PHE A 138 1.64 -9.65 -10.06
N TRP A 139 1.62 -10.53 -11.07
CA TRP A 139 2.57 -10.48 -12.18
C TRP A 139 1.95 -11.01 -13.50
N PRO A 140 2.18 -10.35 -14.66
CA PRO A 140 2.83 -9.05 -14.83
C PRO A 140 1.96 -7.88 -14.33
N ILE A 141 2.58 -6.70 -14.15
CA ILE A 141 1.89 -5.45 -13.79
C ILE A 141 2.13 -4.40 -14.90
N PRO A 142 1.18 -4.20 -15.82
CA PRO A 142 1.30 -3.19 -16.86
C PRO A 142 1.48 -1.78 -16.28
N GLY A 143 2.37 -0.97 -16.87
CA GLY A 143 2.62 0.41 -16.41
C GLY A 143 3.43 0.53 -15.10
N HIS A 144 3.73 -0.57 -14.42
CA HIS A 144 4.60 -0.58 -13.24
C HIS A 144 6.06 -0.84 -13.62
N ASN A 145 6.67 0.12 -14.34
CA ASN A 145 8.08 0.05 -14.72
C ASN A 145 8.65 1.44 -15.01
N ARG A 146 9.97 1.54 -15.07
CA ARG A 146 10.70 2.80 -15.27
C ARG A 146 10.39 3.50 -16.61
N LEU A 147 9.91 2.79 -17.63
CA LEU A 147 9.52 3.36 -18.93
C LEU A 147 8.07 3.83 -18.96
N SER A 148 7.34 3.66 -17.86
CA SER A 148 5.92 4.01 -17.75
C SER A 148 5.63 4.92 -16.55
N ALA A 149 6.68 5.44 -15.91
CA ALA A 149 6.58 6.25 -14.70
C ALA A 149 6.14 7.70 -14.96
N TYR A 150 6.31 8.21 -16.19
CA TYR A 150 6.03 9.61 -16.51
C TYR A 150 5.30 9.82 -17.84
N PRO A 151 4.46 10.89 -17.96
CA PRO A 151 3.69 11.18 -19.18
C PRO A 151 4.48 11.38 -20.46
N TRP A 152 5.77 11.73 -20.41
CA TRP A 152 6.59 11.86 -21.62
C TRP A 152 7.14 10.52 -22.13
N GLN A 153 6.94 9.43 -21.39
CA GLN A 153 7.40 8.11 -21.78
C GLN A 153 6.29 7.37 -22.54
N ILE A 154 6.65 6.66 -23.61
CA ILE A 154 5.68 5.92 -24.42
C ILE A 154 4.94 4.85 -23.60
N GLY A 155 5.63 4.19 -22.66
CA GLY A 155 5.04 3.18 -21.80
C GLY A 155 3.90 3.71 -20.93
N TRP A 156 3.92 5.00 -20.55
CA TRP A 156 2.83 5.64 -19.81
C TRP A 156 1.52 5.57 -20.58
N TRP A 157 1.55 5.86 -21.89
CA TRP A 157 0.35 5.90 -22.73
C TRP A 157 -0.11 4.51 -23.15
N ILE A 158 0.83 3.62 -23.48
CA ILE A 158 0.50 2.24 -23.90
C ILE A 158 -0.26 1.49 -22.80
N ASN A 159 0.11 1.71 -21.54
CA ASN A 159 -0.49 1.01 -20.41
C ASN A 159 -1.72 1.71 -19.83
N ARG A 160 -2.22 2.81 -20.41
CA ARG A 160 -3.44 3.48 -19.91
C ARG A 160 -4.72 2.63 -19.91
N PRO A 161 -4.91 1.66 -20.83
CA PRO A 161 -6.06 0.77 -20.73
C PRO A 161 -6.09 -0.03 -19.41
N TYR A 162 -4.91 -0.35 -18.84
CA TYR A 162 -4.81 -1.00 -17.54
C TYR A 162 -5.10 -0.01 -16.40
N LYS A 163 -6.38 0.06 -15.98
CA LYS A 163 -6.84 0.95 -14.91
C LYS A 163 -6.80 0.23 -13.56
N SER A 164 -5.65 0.30 -12.93
CA SER A 164 -5.39 -0.26 -11.61
C SER A 164 -4.51 0.70 -10.83
N CYS A 165 -4.66 0.78 -9.51
CA CYS A 165 -3.73 1.51 -8.64
C CYS A 165 -2.29 1.00 -8.80
N MET A 166 -2.08 -0.24 -9.25
CA MET A 166 -0.78 -0.84 -9.54
C MET A 166 -0.02 -0.16 -10.69
N ASN A 167 -0.73 0.53 -11.59
CA ASN A 167 -0.14 1.28 -12.69
C ASN A 167 0.31 2.67 -12.21
N TYR A 168 1.57 3.05 -12.45
CA TYR A 168 2.09 4.38 -12.06
C TYR A 168 1.30 5.56 -12.63
N GLY A 169 0.60 5.36 -13.76
CA GLY A 169 -0.30 6.37 -14.30
C GLY A 169 -1.54 6.68 -13.44
N TYR A 170 -1.91 5.76 -12.55
CA TYR A 170 -3.14 5.80 -11.75
C TYR A 170 -2.90 5.74 -10.24
N MET A 171 -1.67 5.39 -9.79
CA MET A 171 -1.26 5.13 -8.40
C MET A 171 -1.71 6.15 -7.34
N TYR A 172 -1.98 7.42 -7.69
CA TYR A 172 -2.43 8.44 -6.73
C TYR A 172 -3.84 8.98 -7.03
N THR A 173 -4.57 8.32 -7.95
CA THR A 173 -5.83 8.82 -8.50
C THR A 173 -6.92 7.75 -8.59
N THR A 174 -6.63 6.50 -8.26
CA THR A 174 -7.56 5.38 -8.42
C THR A 174 -7.43 4.43 -7.24
N VAL A 175 -8.47 4.31 -6.43
CA VAL A 175 -8.57 3.30 -5.36
C VAL A 175 -9.35 2.11 -5.90
N ASP A 176 -8.70 1.32 -6.73
CA ASP A 176 -9.25 0.07 -7.27
C ASP A 176 -8.11 -0.74 -7.92
N TYR A 177 -8.27 -2.07 -7.96
CA TYR A 177 -7.50 -2.89 -8.88
C TYR A 177 -8.24 -3.00 -10.23
N SER A 178 -7.55 -3.45 -11.28
CA SER A 178 -8.23 -3.61 -12.57
C SER A 178 -9.20 -4.79 -12.55
N ASP A 179 -10.35 -4.60 -13.17
CA ASP A 179 -11.42 -5.59 -13.40
C ASP A 179 -11.33 -6.24 -14.80
N GLY A 180 -10.24 -6.00 -15.55
CA GLY A 180 -10.02 -6.56 -16.88
C GLY A 180 -11.07 -6.16 -17.95
N SER A 181 -11.94 -5.19 -17.65
CA SER A 181 -13.09 -4.87 -18.50
C SER A 181 -12.73 -4.09 -19.76
N ARG A 182 -11.49 -3.59 -19.88
CA ARG A 182 -11.07 -2.74 -21.00
C ARG A 182 -10.31 -3.53 -22.07
N PRO A 183 -10.39 -3.09 -23.34
CA PRO A 183 -9.64 -3.75 -24.40
C PRO A 183 -8.13 -3.59 -24.21
N ILE A 184 -7.39 -4.68 -24.45
CA ILE A 184 -5.92 -4.73 -24.62
C ILE A 184 -5.15 -4.36 -23.35
N ILE A 185 -4.34 -5.29 -22.83
CA ILE A 185 -3.42 -5.10 -21.68
C ILE A 185 -4.11 -4.84 -20.33
N ASP A 186 -5.44 -4.71 -20.28
CA ASP A 186 -6.20 -4.66 -19.01
C ASP A 186 -6.30 -6.06 -18.41
N LEU A 187 -5.48 -6.35 -17.40
CA LEU A 187 -5.50 -7.62 -16.67
C LEU A 187 -6.48 -7.52 -15.51
N ASP A 188 -7.32 -8.54 -15.33
CA ASP A 188 -8.21 -8.62 -14.16
C ASP A 188 -7.40 -9.00 -12.91
N ASP A 189 -7.02 -7.97 -12.16
CA ASP A 189 -6.26 -8.08 -10.90
C ASP A 189 -7.12 -8.65 -9.78
N TRP A 190 -8.42 -8.38 -9.77
CA TRP A 190 -9.34 -8.90 -8.78
C TRP A 190 -9.47 -10.42 -8.89
N GLU A 191 -9.60 -10.96 -10.11
CA GLU A 191 -9.70 -12.41 -10.34
C GLU A 191 -8.38 -13.16 -10.11
N ARG A 192 -7.23 -12.52 -10.31
CA ARG A 192 -5.91 -13.16 -10.21
C ARG A 192 -5.19 -12.95 -8.88
N MET A 193 -5.88 -12.38 -7.89
CA MET A 193 -5.36 -12.17 -6.55
C MET A 193 -4.93 -13.49 -5.91
N ASP A 194 -3.66 -13.58 -5.51
CA ASP A 194 -3.13 -14.74 -4.79
C ASP A 194 -2.94 -14.40 -3.30
N LEU A 195 -3.90 -14.86 -2.49
CA LEU A 195 -3.88 -14.69 -1.03
C LEU A 195 -2.83 -15.58 -0.34
N THR A 196 -2.20 -16.50 -1.06
CA THR A 196 -1.16 -17.41 -0.55
C THR A 196 0.26 -17.01 -0.95
N TYR A 197 0.41 -15.92 -1.72
CA TYR A 197 1.70 -15.45 -2.23
C TYR A 197 2.76 -15.20 -1.15
N PHE A 198 2.35 -15.00 0.10
CA PHE A 198 3.27 -14.88 1.23
C PHE A 198 4.13 -16.12 1.50
N GLU A 199 3.71 -17.30 1.02
CA GLU A 199 4.45 -18.57 1.16
C GLU A 199 5.64 -18.65 0.19
N ASP A 200 5.60 -17.88 -0.90
CA ASP A 200 6.68 -17.86 -1.87
C ASP A 200 7.91 -17.13 -1.33
N SER A 201 9.08 -17.60 -1.75
CA SER A 201 10.34 -16.93 -1.46
C SER A 201 10.33 -15.55 -2.13
N TRP A 202 10.51 -14.50 -1.34
CA TRP A 202 10.68 -13.15 -1.85
C TRP A 202 11.90 -13.10 -2.79
N ASN A 203 11.67 -12.83 -4.07
CA ASN A 203 12.71 -12.74 -5.11
C ASN A 203 13.06 -11.29 -5.42
#